data_AF-A0A524CML1-F1
#
_entry.id   AF-A0A524CML1-F1
#
_cell.length_a   1.000
_cell.length_b   1.000
_cell.length_c   1.000
_cell.angle_alpha   90.00
_cell.angle_beta   90.00
_cell.angle_gamma   90.00
#
_symmetry.space_group_name_H-M   'P 1'
#
loop_
_entity.id
_entity.type
_entity.pdbx_description
1 polymer ?
#
loop_
_entity_poly.entity_id
_entity_poly.type
_entity_poly.pdbx_seq_one_letter_code
_entity_poly.pdbx_strand_id
1 'polypeptide(L)'
;MFEDLDVVFESSTIKPTFEKVHIILALIIFNENPEGIGRYRLKKELLIGSGMSRSLVTKLSDILNFIKINENNKWKGHILSQKGKQFLKRVWEKIPLTKSGNTEKLNSIVIDFENIDTYFCLVKSASDKVGSGIEQRDAAIKVNGYGATCLLFNGNNLVFPRSSEETIPVNEEVLNYFKQELKDADLRLEKEDTIILGSGDSKERARLAAFNAALTLL
;
A
#
# COMPACT_ATOMS: atom_id res chain seq x y z
N MET A 1 2.02 -1.56 -15.66
CA MET A 1 2.88 -0.70 -14.80
C MET A 1 4.02 -1.47 -14.09
N PHE A 2 3.82 -2.73 -13.70
CA PHE A 2 4.77 -3.49 -12.87
C PHE A 2 5.56 -4.59 -13.60
N GLU A 3 5.72 -4.48 -14.92
CA GLU A 3 6.42 -5.49 -15.74
C GLU A 3 7.88 -5.68 -15.30
N ASP A 4 8.55 -4.60 -14.86
CA ASP A 4 9.90 -4.65 -14.28
C ASP A 4 10.02 -5.63 -13.10
N LEU A 5 8.91 -5.97 -12.43
CA LEU A 5 8.88 -6.89 -11.30
C LEU A 5 8.64 -8.35 -11.74
N ASP A 6 8.23 -8.62 -12.97
CA ASP A 6 7.84 -9.99 -13.35
C ASP A 6 9.04 -10.96 -13.34
N VAL A 7 10.24 -10.44 -13.67
CA VAL A 7 11.52 -11.18 -13.58
C VAL A 7 11.80 -11.74 -12.17
N VAL A 8 11.28 -11.14 -11.10
CA VAL A 8 11.48 -11.68 -9.75
C VAL A 8 10.53 -12.83 -9.42
N PHE A 9 9.48 -13.03 -10.21
CA PHE A 9 8.53 -14.16 -10.07
C PHE A 9 8.87 -15.35 -10.98
N GLU A 10 9.69 -15.12 -12.00
CA GLU A 10 10.26 -16.15 -12.87
C GLU A 10 11.32 -16.96 -12.07
N SER A 11 10.97 -18.18 -11.68
CA SER A 11 11.88 -19.13 -11.01
C SER A 11 11.58 -20.52 -11.52
N SER A 12 12.61 -21.22 -11.98
CA SER A 12 12.51 -22.58 -12.55
C SER A 12 12.38 -23.68 -11.50
N THR A 13 12.56 -23.35 -10.21
CA THR A 13 12.60 -24.34 -9.12
C THR A 13 11.54 -24.10 -8.03
N ILE A 14 11.41 -22.87 -7.52
CA ILE A 14 10.45 -22.52 -6.44
C ILE A 14 9.87 -21.13 -6.70
N LYS A 15 8.55 -21.02 -6.79
CA LYS A 15 7.86 -19.73 -6.89
C LYS A 15 8.13 -18.89 -5.63
N PRO A 16 8.45 -17.59 -5.75
CA PRO A 16 8.57 -16.72 -4.58
C PRO A 16 7.29 -16.73 -3.75
N THR A 17 7.46 -16.72 -2.43
CA THR A 17 6.35 -16.76 -1.47
C THR A 17 5.85 -15.36 -1.08
N PHE A 18 6.42 -14.29 -1.63
CA PHE A 18 5.98 -12.92 -1.42
C PHE A 18 5.21 -12.42 -2.64
N GLU A 19 4.35 -11.44 -2.43
CA GLU A 19 3.56 -10.73 -3.46
C GLU A 19 4.21 -9.39 -3.89
N LYS A 20 3.74 -8.79 -4.99
CA LYS A 20 4.22 -7.48 -5.50
C LYS A 20 4.19 -6.38 -4.43
N VAL A 21 3.18 -6.36 -3.54
CA VAL A 21 3.10 -5.39 -2.43
C VAL A 21 4.33 -5.44 -1.52
N HIS A 22 4.90 -6.62 -1.25
CA HIS A 22 6.05 -6.75 -0.37
C HIS A 22 7.30 -6.14 -1.01
N ILE A 23 7.45 -6.24 -2.33
CA ILE A 23 8.53 -5.60 -3.08
C ILE A 23 8.38 -4.08 -2.95
N ILE A 24 7.22 -3.54 -3.32
CA ILE A 24 7.02 -2.10 -3.43
C ILE A 24 7.07 -1.46 -2.03
N LEU A 25 6.43 -2.07 -1.04
CA LEU A 25 6.46 -1.60 0.35
C LEU A 25 7.86 -1.68 0.95
N ALA A 26 8.67 -2.70 0.61
CA ALA A 26 10.07 -2.75 0.99
C ALA A 26 10.83 -1.53 0.46
N LEU A 27 10.65 -1.17 -0.80
CA LEU A 27 11.31 0.01 -1.38
C LEU A 27 10.89 1.29 -0.66
N ILE A 28 9.60 1.45 -0.32
CA ILE A 28 9.12 2.58 0.48
C ILE A 28 9.83 2.62 1.84
N ILE A 29 9.92 1.49 2.54
CA ILE A 29 10.62 1.40 3.83
C ILE A 29 12.12 1.74 3.67
N PHE A 30 12.78 1.29 2.61
CA PHE A 30 14.16 1.69 2.32
C PHE A 30 14.30 3.19 2.07
N ASN A 31 13.31 3.81 1.41
CA ASN A 31 13.29 5.27 1.22
C ASN A 31 13.11 6.03 2.53
N GLU A 32 12.23 5.56 3.40
CA GLU A 32 11.98 6.11 4.75
C GLU A 32 13.20 5.95 5.68
N ASN A 33 14.11 5.03 5.37
CA ASN A 33 15.30 4.73 6.17
C ASN A 33 16.58 4.89 5.32
N PRO A 34 16.98 6.13 4.95
CA PRO A 34 18.12 6.38 4.06
C PRO A 34 19.46 5.91 4.65
N GLU A 35 19.54 5.76 5.96
CA GLU A 35 20.70 5.21 6.68
C GLU A 35 20.86 3.69 6.49
N GLY A 36 19.80 3.02 6.09
CA GLY A 36 19.77 1.59 5.79
C GLY A 36 18.90 0.78 6.75
N ILE A 37 18.40 -0.33 6.24
CA ILE A 37 17.61 -1.31 7.01
C ILE A 37 18.10 -2.74 6.75
N GLY A 38 18.17 -3.51 7.84
CA GLY A 38 18.51 -4.93 7.81
C GLY A 38 17.30 -5.84 7.60
N ARG A 39 17.58 -7.07 7.15
CA ARG A 39 16.57 -8.11 6.86
C ARG A 39 15.66 -8.45 8.05
N TYR A 40 16.14 -8.32 9.28
CA TYR A 40 15.36 -8.63 10.49
C TYR A 40 14.27 -7.59 10.74
N ARG A 41 14.57 -6.30 10.56
CA ARG A 41 13.56 -5.24 10.68
C ARG A 41 12.59 -5.31 9.50
N LEU A 42 13.11 -5.47 8.28
CA LEU A 42 12.26 -5.62 7.09
C LEU A 42 11.25 -6.77 7.20
N LYS A 43 11.66 -7.89 7.82
CA LYS A 43 10.78 -9.03 8.13
C LYS A 43 9.56 -8.62 8.96
N LYS A 44 9.77 -7.79 10.00
CA LYS A 44 8.70 -7.34 10.90
C LYS A 44 7.76 -6.36 10.20
N GLU A 45 8.31 -5.37 9.51
CA GLU A 45 7.56 -4.33 8.79
C GLU A 45 6.66 -4.92 7.69
N LEU A 46 7.08 -6.05 7.09
CA LEU A 46 6.36 -6.71 6.00
C LEU A 46 5.57 -7.95 6.45
N LEU A 47 5.60 -8.33 7.74
CA LEU A 47 4.94 -9.52 8.27
C LEU A 47 5.28 -10.84 7.51
N ILE A 48 6.54 -10.98 7.06
CA ILE A 48 6.99 -12.14 6.28
C ILE A 48 7.92 -13.07 7.07
N GLY A 49 8.14 -14.29 6.56
CA GLY A 49 9.11 -15.23 7.13
C GLY A 49 10.58 -14.83 6.89
N SER A 50 11.50 -15.39 7.67
CA SER A 50 12.95 -15.13 7.54
C SER A 50 13.53 -15.55 6.18
N GLY A 51 13.11 -16.71 5.67
CA GLY A 51 13.48 -17.17 4.32
C GLY A 51 12.97 -16.21 3.24
N MET A 52 11.74 -15.73 3.39
CA MET A 52 11.11 -14.77 2.48
C MET A 52 11.83 -13.42 2.49
N SER A 53 12.20 -12.89 3.67
CA SER A 53 12.92 -11.62 3.76
C SER A 53 14.33 -11.70 3.17
N ARG A 54 15.02 -12.84 3.34
CA ARG A 54 16.30 -13.11 2.66
C ARG A 54 16.11 -13.13 1.15
N SER A 55 15.16 -13.90 0.65
CA SER A 55 14.91 -14.00 -0.79
C SER A 55 14.51 -12.66 -1.38
N LEU A 56 13.69 -11.87 -0.69
CA LEU A 56 13.26 -10.55 -1.14
C LEU A 56 14.45 -9.60 -1.28
N VAL A 57 15.30 -9.50 -0.24
CA VAL A 57 16.48 -8.63 -0.29
C VAL A 57 17.46 -9.04 -1.39
N THR A 58 17.72 -10.35 -1.55
CA THR A 58 18.56 -10.86 -2.64
C THR A 58 17.99 -10.47 -4.01
N LYS A 59 16.69 -10.65 -4.23
CA LYS A 59 16.03 -10.29 -5.51
C LYS A 59 16.05 -8.78 -5.77
N LEU A 60 15.80 -7.96 -4.75
CA LEU A 60 15.86 -6.49 -4.86
C LEU A 60 17.28 -5.98 -5.15
N SER A 61 18.30 -6.60 -4.56
CA SER A 61 19.72 -6.22 -4.72
C SER A 61 20.27 -6.74 -6.05
N ASP A 62 20.23 -8.05 -6.25
CA ASP A 62 21.09 -8.72 -7.22
C ASP A 62 20.40 -8.90 -8.59
N ILE A 63 19.06 -8.93 -8.62
CA ILE A 63 18.29 -9.06 -9.85
C ILE A 63 17.79 -7.68 -10.31
N LEU A 64 17.07 -6.97 -9.44
CA LEU A 64 16.43 -5.72 -9.83
C LEU A 64 17.38 -4.52 -9.76
N ASN A 65 18.44 -4.59 -8.96
CA ASN A 65 19.33 -3.46 -8.65
C ASN A 65 18.57 -2.26 -8.07
N PHE A 66 17.52 -2.51 -7.29
CA PHE A 66 16.71 -1.47 -6.65
C PHE A 66 17.26 -1.04 -5.29
N ILE A 67 18.02 -1.90 -4.62
CA ILE A 67 18.71 -1.58 -3.37
C ILE A 67 20.20 -1.89 -3.49
N LYS A 68 21.01 -1.30 -2.63
CA LYS A 68 22.44 -1.60 -2.52
C LYS A 68 22.89 -1.58 -1.06
N ILE A 69 24.01 -2.20 -0.75
CA ILE A 69 24.60 -2.13 0.60
C ILE A 69 24.98 -0.68 0.90
N ASN A 70 24.82 -0.25 2.15
CA ASN A 70 25.37 1.03 2.60
C ASN A 70 26.90 0.91 2.71
N GLU A 71 27.62 1.48 1.73
CA GLU A 71 29.09 1.43 1.67
C GLU A 71 29.74 2.12 2.87
N ASN A 72 29.11 3.16 3.42
CA ASN A 72 29.62 3.90 4.57
C ASN A 72 29.43 3.14 5.89
N ASN A 73 28.44 2.24 5.96
CA ASN A 73 28.21 1.42 7.15
C ASN A 73 27.45 0.13 6.79
N LYS A 74 28.20 -0.92 6.43
CA LYS A 74 27.65 -2.22 6.01
C LYS A 74 26.74 -2.86 7.07
N TRP A 75 26.91 -2.54 8.35
CA TRP A 75 26.10 -3.06 9.45
C TRP A 75 24.67 -2.51 9.45
N LYS A 76 24.43 -1.36 8.82
CA LYS A 76 23.07 -0.79 8.66
C LYS A 76 22.24 -1.52 7.59
N GLY A 77 22.84 -2.43 6.82
CA GLY A 77 22.13 -3.21 5.80
C GLY A 77 22.08 -2.51 4.45
N HIS A 78 20.89 -2.46 3.85
CA HIS A 78 20.72 -1.96 2.48
C HIS A 78 20.00 -0.62 2.48
N ILE A 79 20.27 0.17 1.44
CA ILE A 79 19.67 1.46 1.14
C ILE A 79 19.05 1.43 -0.25
N LEU A 80 18.10 2.32 -0.51
CA LEU A 80 17.49 2.46 -1.83
C LEU A 80 18.51 3.01 -2.85
N SER A 81 18.60 2.35 -4.01
CA SER A 81 19.41 2.82 -5.14
C SER A 81 18.71 3.93 -5.92
N GLN A 82 19.41 4.55 -6.87
CA GLN A 82 18.79 5.52 -7.78
C GLN A 82 17.72 4.89 -8.67
N LYS A 83 17.93 3.65 -9.13
CA LYS A 83 16.94 2.90 -9.92
C LYS A 83 15.69 2.59 -9.10
N GLY A 84 15.85 2.21 -7.83
CA GLY A 84 14.75 2.02 -6.89
C GLY A 84 13.96 3.31 -6.63
N LYS A 85 14.64 4.45 -6.50
CA LYS A 85 13.99 5.77 -6.37
C LYS A 85 13.16 6.14 -7.61
N GLN A 86 13.70 5.89 -8.81
CA GLN A 86 12.97 6.12 -10.05
C GLN A 86 11.71 5.24 -10.16
N PHE A 87 11.81 3.97 -9.75
CA PHE A 87 10.66 3.08 -9.68
C PHE A 87 9.59 3.62 -8.71
N LEU A 88 9.98 4.03 -7.49
CA LEU A 88 9.05 4.58 -6.51
C LEU A 88 8.37 5.85 -6.97
N LYS A 89 9.07 6.72 -7.71
CA LYS A 89 8.47 7.93 -8.26
C LYS A 89 7.23 7.61 -9.11
N ARG A 90 7.29 6.58 -9.96
CA ARG A 90 6.15 6.14 -10.77
C ARG A 90 5.00 5.58 -9.92
N VAL A 91 5.32 4.93 -8.81
CA VAL A 91 4.31 4.46 -7.85
C VAL A 91 3.63 5.65 -7.18
N TRP A 92 4.39 6.65 -6.71
CA TRP A 92 3.83 7.84 -6.04
C TRP A 92 3.08 8.79 -6.98
N GLU A 93 3.37 8.78 -8.28
CA GLU A 93 2.53 9.46 -9.27
C GLU A 93 1.10 8.91 -9.29
N LYS A 94 0.90 7.65 -8.91
CA LYS A 94 -0.41 6.99 -8.85
C LYS A 94 -0.97 6.87 -7.43
N ILE A 95 -0.12 6.61 -6.44
CA ILE A 95 -0.47 6.53 -5.02
C ILE A 95 0.36 7.56 -4.25
N PRO A 96 0.00 8.86 -4.30
CA PRO A 96 0.79 9.92 -3.69
C PRO A 96 0.75 9.92 -2.16
N LEU A 97 -0.22 9.24 -1.55
CA LEU A 97 -0.35 9.17 -0.10
C LEU A 97 -0.68 7.75 0.38
N THR A 98 0.04 7.31 1.40
CA THR A 98 -0.26 6.13 2.20
C THR A 98 -0.04 6.48 3.67
N LYS A 99 -1.10 6.48 4.48
CA LYS A 99 -1.05 7.00 5.86
C LYS A 99 -1.93 6.19 6.80
N SER A 100 -1.56 6.14 8.07
CA SER A 100 -2.40 5.57 9.12
C SER A 100 -3.73 6.32 9.19
N GLY A 101 -4.83 5.59 9.25
CA GLY A 101 -6.15 6.13 9.51
C GLY A 101 -6.39 6.36 11.00
N ASN A 102 -7.27 7.29 11.34
CA ASN A 102 -7.83 7.42 12.67
C ASN A 102 -9.09 6.53 12.77
N THR A 103 -8.96 5.37 13.42
CA THR A 103 -10.05 4.38 13.51
C THR A 103 -11.34 4.95 14.11
N GLU A 104 -11.26 5.86 15.09
CA GLU A 104 -12.44 6.48 15.70
C GLU A 104 -13.26 7.28 14.69
N LYS A 105 -12.59 8.07 13.84
CA LYS A 105 -13.23 8.88 12.79
C LYS A 105 -13.74 8.04 11.61
N LEU A 106 -13.23 6.81 11.47
CA LEU A 106 -13.48 5.94 10.32
C LEU A 106 -14.39 4.73 10.67
N ASN A 107 -14.87 4.65 11.91
CA ASN A 107 -15.67 3.52 12.41
C ASN A 107 -16.91 3.19 11.54
N SER A 108 -17.51 4.20 10.92
CA SER A 108 -18.70 4.07 10.07
C SER A 108 -18.43 3.42 8.70
N ILE A 109 -17.16 3.28 8.32
CA ILE A 109 -16.76 2.75 7.00
C ILE A 109 -15.80 1.55 7.09
N VAL A 110 -15.50 1.08 8.30
CA VAL A 110 -14.62 -0.07 8.57
C VAL A 110 -15.43 -1.18 9.23
N ILE A 111 -15.22 -2.41 8.76
CA ILE A 111 -15.80 -3.61 9.36
C ILE A 111 -14.97 -3.98 10.60
N ASP A 112 -15.64 -4.29 11.72
CA ASP A 112 -15.04 -4.69 13.00
C ASP A 112 -14.02 -3.68 13.53
N PHE A 113 -14.52 -2.52 14.00
CA PHE A 113 -13.70 -1.37 14.44
C PHE A 113 -13.05 -1.53 15.83
N GLU A 114 -13.37 -2.59 16.58
CA GLU A 114 -12.77 -2.82 17.89
C GLU A 114 -11.37 -3.44 17.78
N ASN A 115 -10.38 -2.80 18.41
CA ASN A 115 -8.98 -3.27 18.47
C ASN A 115 -8.32 -3.48 17.10
N ILE A 116 -8.62 -2.59 16.14
CA ILE A 116 -7.97 -2.59 14.81
C ILE A 116 -7.18 -1.30 14.55
N ASP A 117 -6.13 -1.47 13.76
CA ASP A 117 -5.44 -0.39 13.08
C ASP A 117 -6.00 -0.23 11.66
N THR A 118 -5.94 1.00 11.15
CA THR A 118 -6.37 1.33 9.79
C THR A 118 -5.26 2.06 9.04
N TYR A 119 -5.20 1.86 7.73
CA TYR A 119 -4.33 2.59 6.82
C TYR A 119 -5.11 2.93 5.57
N PHE A 120 -4.88 4.11 5.00
CA PHE A 120 -5.50 4.48 3.75
C PHE A 120 -4.47 4.87 2.69
N CYS A 121 -4.85 4.65 1.44
CA CYS A 121 -4.13 5.08 0.25
C CYS A 121 -5.02 5.98 -0.59
N LEU A 122 -4.48 7.11 -1.06
CA LEU A 122 -5.09 7.86 -2.16
C LEU A 122 -4.59 7.28 -3.47
N VAL A 123 -5.48 6.86 -4.35
CA VAL A 123 -5.16 6.40 -5.71
C VAL A 123 -5.74 7.37 -6.72
N LYS A 124 -4.88 7.97 -7.55
CA LYS A 124 -5.25 9.02 -8.50
C LYS A 124 -5.93 8.44 -9.74
N SER A 125 -7.06 9.03 -10.14
CA SER A 125 -7.79 8.71 -11.38
C SER A 125 -7.99 7.20 -11.60
N ALA A 126 -8.61 6.54 -10.61
CA ALA A 126 -8.74 5.09 -10.56
C ALA A 126 -10.17 4.59 -10.30
N SER A 127 -11.14 5.50 -10.16
CA SER A 127 -12.52 5.14 -9.79
C SER A 127 -13.22 4.23 -10.82
N ASP A 128 -12.83 4.32 -12.09
CA ASP A 128 -13.32 3.51 -13.20
C ASP A 128 -12.84 2.06 -13.15
N LYS A 129 -11.75 1.81 -12.44
CA LYS A 129 -11.18 0.46 -12.22
C LYS A 129 -11.79 -0.25 -11.01
N VAL A 130 -12.58 0.47 -10.21
CA VAL A 130 -13.28 -0.11 -9.07
C VAL A 130 -14.66 -0.56 -9.53
N GLY A 131 -14.88 -1.88 -9.53
CA GLY A 131 -16.20 -2.47 -9.74
C GLY A 131 -17.05 -2.39 -8.48
N SER A 132 -17.15 -3.50 -7.77
CA SER A 132 -17.90 -3.60 -6.50
C SER A 132 -17.04 -3.29 -5.26
N GLY A 133 -15.72 -3.22 -5.42
CA GLY A 133 -14.76 -3.15 -4.30
C GLY A 133 -14.43 -4.51 -3.67
N ILE A 134 -15.08 -5.59 -4.11
CA ILE A 134 -14.81 -6.95 -3.63
C ILE A 134 -13.40 -7.38 -4.01
N GLU A 135 -12.93 -7.03 -5.21
CA GLU A 135 -11.59 -7.35 -5.68
C GLU A 135 -10.50 -6.75 -4.78
N GLN A 136 -10.70 -5.52 -4.31
CA GLN A 136 -9.80 -4.84 -3.38
C GLN A 136 -9.86 -5.45 -1.98
N ARG A 137 -11.06 -5.80 -1.49
CA ARG A 137 -11.22 -6.49 -0.21
C ARG A 137 -10.50 -7.83 -0.22
N ASP A 138 -10.72 -8.63 -1.25
CA ASP A 138 -10.12 -9.97 -1.38
C ASP A 138 -8.59 -9.85 -1.57
N ALA A 139 -8.11 -8.82 -2.27
CA ALA A 139 -6.68 -8.51 -2.35
C ALA A 139 -6.09 -8.15 -0.97
N ALA A 140 -6.79 -7.39 -0.13
CA ALA A 140 -6.35 -7.12 1.23
C ALA A 140 -6.29 -8.40 2.08
N ILE A 141 -7.29 -9.28 1.97
CA ILE A 141 -7.34 -10.57 2.68
C ILE A 141 -6.21 -11.49 2.22
N LYS A 142 -5.86 -11.49 0.92
CA LYS A 142 -4.77 -12.29 0.36
C LYS A 142 -3.42 -12.05 1.06
N VAL A 143 -3.22 -10.86 1.63
CA VAL A 143 -2.00 -10.50 2.39
C VAL A 143 -2.23 -10.50 3.90
N ASN A 144 -3.21 -11.28 4.36
CA ASN A 144 -3.63 -11.45 5.75
C ASN A 144 -4.20 -10.18 6.41
N GLY A 145 -4.65 -9.20 5.62
CA GLY A 145 -5.48 -8.10 6.13
C GLY A 145 -6.88 -8.57 6.51
N TYR A 146 -7.60 -7.79 7.32
CA TYR A 146 -9.01 -8.09 7.63
C TYR A 146 -9.94 -7.71 6.48
N GLY A 147 -9.54 -6.76 5.65
CA GLY A 147 -10.25 -6.38 4.44
C GLY A 147 -9.82 -5.01 3.93
N ALA A 148 -10.54 -4.51 2.93
CA ALA A 148 -10.42 -3.14 2.48
C ALA A 148 -11.78 -2.57 2.08
N THR A 149 -12.00 -1.30 2.40
CA THR A 149 -13.12 -0.49 1.93
C THR A 149 -12.61 0.44 0.83
N CYS A 150 -13.36 0.52 -0.27
CA CYS A 150 -13.09 1.46 -1.36
C CYS A 150 -14.08 2.63 -1.28
N LEU A 151 -13.60 3.85 -1.51
CA LEU A 151 -14.43 5.04 -1.63
C LEU A 151 -14.05 5.81 -2.88
N LEU A 152 -15.04 6.18 -3.69
CA LEU A 152 -14.85 6.86 -4.97
C LEU A 152 -15.21 8.33 -4.81
N PHE A 153 -14.34 9.25 -5.26
CA PHE A 153 -14.65 10.67 -5.23
C PHE A 153 -15.30 11.11 -6.54
N ASN A 154 -16.57 11.49 -6.48
CA ASN A 154 -17.35 11.91 -7.66
C ASN A 154 -17.17 13.39 -8.04
N GLY A 155 -16.28 14.10 -7.35
CA GLY A 155 -16.06 15.55 -7.48
C GLY A 155 -16.69 16.37 -6.36
N ASN A 156 -17.64 15.79 -5.61
CA ASN A 156 -18.28 16.45 -4.47
C ASN A 156 -18.20 15.62 -3.18
N ASN A 157 -18.58 14.35 -3.26
CA ASN A 157 -18.63 13.42 -2.13
C ASN A 157 -17.77 12.18 -2.39
N LEU A 158 -17.36 11.53 -1.29
CA LEU A 158 -16.88 10.15 -1.31
C LEU A 158 -18.08 9.22 -1.23
N VAL A 159 -18.16 8.26 -2.15
CA VAL A 159 -19.26 7.31 -2.25
C VAL A 159 -18.74 5.88 -2.24
N PHE A 160 -19.54 4.95 -1.72
CA PHE A 160 -19.24 3.53 -1.86
C PHE A 160 -19.39 3.09 -3.34
N PRO A 161 -18.58 2.12 -3.80
CA PRO A 161 -18.74 1.52 -5.12
C PRO A 161 -20.13 0.94 -5.29
N ARG A 162 -20.67 1.06 -6.51
CA ARG A 162 -22.05 0.65 -6.80
C ARG A 162 -22.23 -0.86 -6.67
N SER A 163 -23.02 -1.28 -5.70
CA SER A 163 -23.66 -2.60 -5.68
C SER A 163 -25.12 -2.55 -6.17
N SER A 164 -25.69 -1.35 -6.34
CA SER A 164 -27.07 -1.09 -6.78
C SER A 164 -27.19 0.25 -7.53
N GLU A 165 -28.41 0.63 -7.97
CA GLU A 165 -28.68 1.85 -8.74
C GLU A 165 -28.34 3.15 -7.97
N GLU A 166 -28.38 3.13 -6.64
CA GLU A 166 -28.12 4.30 -5.79
C GLU A 166 -26.67 4.35 -5.28
N THR A 167 -26.05 5.53 -5.42
CA THR A 167 -24.73 5.82 -4.84
C THR A 167 -24.91 6.29 -3.40
N ILE A 168 -24.35 5.56 -2.45
CA ILE A 168 -24.43 5.90 -1.02
C ILE A 168 -23.20 6.76 -0.65
N PRO A 169 -23.36 8.04 -0.27
CA PRO A 169 -22.26 8.85 0.21
C PRO A 169 -21.85 8.46 1.63
N VAL A 170 -20.57 8.66 1.96
CA VAL A 170 -20.11 8.63 3.35
C VAL A 170 -20.64 9.86 4.11
N ASN A 171 -20.63 9.79 5.44
CA ASN A 171 -20.99 10.94 6.27
C ASN A 171 -20.00 12.10 6.10
N GLU A 172 -20.43 13.29 6.50
CA GLU A 172 -19.65 14.52 6.33
C GLU A 172 -18.35 14.52 7.16
N GLU A 173 -18.35 13.86 8.33
CA GLU A 173 -17.18 13.73 9.19
C GLU A 173 -16.04 12.96 8.50
N VAL A 174 -16.35 11.82 7.88
CA VAL A 174 -15.39 11.01 7.11
C VAL A 174 -14.87 11.78 5.89
N LEU A 175 -15.74 12.48 5.17
CA LEU A 175 -15.33 13.31 4.03
C LEU A 175 -14.38 14.43 4.47
N ASN A 176 -14.71 15.13 5.54
CA ASN A 176 -13.89 16.21 6.09
C ASN A 176 -12.57 15.70 6.66
N TYR A 177 -12.58 14.52 7.29
CA TYR A 177 -11.35 13.84 7.73
C TYR A 177 -10.39 13.64 6.56
N PHE A 178 -10.82 12.98 5.48
CA PHE A 178 -9.94 12.74 4.34
C PHE A 178 -9.49 14.04 3.65
N LYS A 179 -10.38 15.04 3.50
CA LYS A 179 -10.00 16.35 2.97
C LYS A 179 -8.90 17.01 3.81
N GLN A 180 -8.99 16.93 5.14
CA GLN A 180 -7.99 17.50 6.04
C GLN A 180 -6.66 16.73 5.96
N GLU A 181 -6.69 15.40 6.03
CA GLU A 181 -5.49 14.56 5.94
C GLU A 181 -4.72 14.78 4.62
N LEU A 182 -5.45 14.96 3.52
CA LEU A 182 -4.86 15.27 2.21
C LEU A 182 -4.29 16.68 2.16
N LYS A 183 -5.00 17.66 2.70
CA LYS A 183 -4.51 19.04 2.78
C LYS A 183 -3.21 19.13 3.58
N ASP A 184 -3.10 18.41 4.68
CA ASP A 184 -1.88 18.36 5.51
C ASP A 184 -0.68 17.74 4.78
N ALA A 185 -0.95 16.97 3.71
CA ALA A 185 0.05 16.40 2.81
C ALA A 185 0.27 17.24 1.53
N ASP A 186 -0.27 18.45 1.45
CA ASP A 186 -0.28 19.30 0.24
C ASP A 186 -0.94 18.62 -0.97
N LEU A 187 -2.00 17.84 -0.71
CA LEU A 187 -2.80 17.13 -1.70
C LEU A 187 -4.27 17.56 -1.61
N ARG A 188 -5.03 17.23 -2.66
CA ARG A 188 -6.48 17.43 -2.71
C ARG A 188 -7.16 16.25 -3.39
N LEU A 189 -8.41 16.00 -3.02
CA LEU A 189 -9.27 15.09 -3.77
C LEU A 189 -9.64 15.71 -5.11
N GLU A 190 -9.46 14.94 -6.17
CA GLU A 190 -9.89 15.27 -7.51
C GLU A 190 -10.88 14.22 -7.99
N LYS A 191 -11.81 14.64 -8.85
CA LYS A 191 -12.81 13.73 -9.42
C LYS A 191 -12.09 12.50 -9.99
N GLU A 192 -12.69 11.33 -9.77
CA GLU A 192 -12.16 10.00 -10.15
C GLU A 192 -11.01 9.47 -9.28
N ASP A 193 -10.60 10.20 -8.24
CA ASP A 193 -9.74 9.64 -7.20
C ASP A 193 -10.47 8.56 -6.40
N THR A 194 -9.69 7.61 -5.89
CA THR A 194 -10.17 6.53 -5.01
C THR A 194 -9.40 6.56 -3.70
N ILE A 195 -10.12 6.43 -2.58
CA ILE A 195 -9.52 6.14 -1.28
C ILE A 195 -9.71 4.66 -0.99
N ILE A 196 -8.61 3.97 -0.72
CA ILE A 196 -8.61 2.58 -0.28
C ILE A 196 -8.23 2.55 1.20
N LEU A 197 -9.10 2.02 2.04
CA LEU A 197 -8.88 1.89 3.48
C LEU A 197 -8.75 0.41 3.83
N GLY A 198 -7.57 -0.01 4.27
CA GLY A 198 -7.32 -1.37 4.76
C GLY A 198 -7.23 -1.43 6.28
N SER A 199 -7.59 -2.58 6.84
CA SER A 199 -7.58 -2.82 8.30
C SER A 199 -6.83 -4.09 8.70
N GLY A 200 -6.40 -4.13 9.96
CA GLY A 200 -5.78 -5.30 10.60
C GLY A 200 -5.57 -5.08 12.10
N ASP A 201 -5.10 -6.11 12.80
CA ASP A 201 -4.74 -6.05 14.24
C ASP A 201 -3.42 -5.33 14.54
N SER A 202 -2.76 -4.80 13.51
CA SER A 202 -1.51 -4.07 13.63
C SER A 202 -1.36 -3.07 12.49
N LYS A 203 -0.61 -1.99 12.73
CA LYS A 203 -0.28 -0.98 11.72
C LYS A 203 0.37 -1.58 10.47
N GLU A 204 1.27 -2.54 10.63
CA GLU A 204 1.95 -3.21 9.51
C GLU A 204 0.94 -4.00 8.66
N ARG A 205 0.01 -4.70 9.31
CA ARG A 205 -1.03 -5.47 8.63
C ARG A 205 -2.01 -4.55 7.90
N ALA A 206 -2.47 -3.49 8.55
CA ALA A 206 -3.36 -2.50 7.94
C ALA A 206 -2.68 -1.82 6.74
N ARG A 207 -1.39 -1.46 6.86
CA ARG A 207 -0.58 -0.87 5.79
C ARG A 207 -0.45 -1.83 4.59
N LEU A 208 -0.15 -3.10 4.84
CA LEU A 208 -0.10 -4.13 3.79
C LEU A 208 -1.45 -4.32 3.11
N ALA A 209 -2.53 -4.42 3.89
CA ALA A 209 -3.90 -4.58 3.41
C ALA A 209 -4.30 -3.44 2.46
N ALA A 210 -4.17 -2.20 2.96
CA ALA A 210 -4.53 -1.00 2.21
C ALA A 210 -3.71 -0.87 0.93
N PHE A 211 -2.40 -1.08 1.03
CA PHE A 211 -1.50 -0.91 -0.10
C PHE A 211 -1.66 -2.02 -1.14
N ASN A 212 -1.84 -3.28 -0.73
CA ASN A 212 -2.08 -4.37 -1.69
C ASN A 212 -3.40 -4.18 -2.44
N ALA A 213 -4.46 -3.73 -1.74
CA ALA A 213 -5.71 -3.37 -2.36
C ALA A 213 -5.56 -2.21 -3.35
N ALA A 214 -4.83 -1.15 -2.98
CA ALA A 214 -4.57 -0.01 -3.87
C ALA A 214 -3.79 -0.39 -5.14
N LEU A 215 -2.83 -1.32 -5.02
CA LEU A 215 -2.03 -1.80 -6.16
C LEU A 215 -2.85 -2.55 -7.22
N THR A 216 -4.04 -3.07 -6.88
CA THR A 216 -4.93 -3.71 -7.87
C THR A 216 -5.49 -2.73 -8.89
N LEU A 217 -5.43 -1.42 -8.62
CA LEU A 217 -5.94 -0.37 -9.48
C LEU A 217 -4.89 0.19 -10.46
N LEU A 218 -3.68 -0.39 -10.51
CA LEU A 218 -2.55 0.18 -11.26
C LEU A 218 -2.11 -0.65 -12.46
#